data_AF-N8Q217-F1
#
_entry.id   AF-N8Q217-F1
#
_cell.length_a   1.000
_cell.length_b   1.000
_cell.length_c   1.000
_cell.angle_alpha   90.00
_cell.angle_beta   90.00
_cell.angle_gamma   90.00
#
_symmetry.space_group_name_H-M   'P 1'
#
loop_
_entity.id
_entity.type
_entity.pdbx_description
1 polymer ?
#
loop_
_entity_poly.entity_id
_entity_poly.type
_entity_poly.pdbx_seq_one_letter_code
_entity_poly.pdbx_strand_id
1 'polypeptide(L)'
;MKLKQLEKHMWAFEALIDKDIDQQFDEALDYLSQGSLLASELTLTRLLSEYPQHIDAWVHLGLVYKYSGRKMESYLALREAHRIGLAAFSTTFNWDKDLLEWGFIENRPFLRACFNLALHLADTPMAVEAEQIFTRLVKISPNDNQGARYLLLKRFLETGNKLKLQWLDTKYPEDHSPEFLYGKVLFALMQQDMDRAKAAFSEAKAAFPLVARELKKKRHPRPAGFNEGYITVGGKDQAFVYWREFGDFWKIDSPAYEFLLANI
;
A
#
# COMPACT_ATOMS: atom_id res chain seq x y z
N MET A 1 20.93 -13.91 4.34
CA MET A 1 20.41 -12.74 5.07
C MET A 1 19.97 -13.18 6.46
N LYS A 2 20.19 -12.40 7.52
CA LYS A 2 19.70 -12.70 8.87
C LYS A 2 18.95 -11.51 9.42
N LEU A 3 18.00 -11.75 10.32
CA LEU A 3 17.30 -10.73 11.09
C LEU A 3 17.94 -10.63 12.49
N LYS A 4 18.24 -9.43 12.95
CA LYS A 4 18.85 -9.16 14.25
C LYS A 4 17.97 -8.25 15.08
N GLN A 5 17.92 -8.56 16.38
CA GLN A 5 17.32 -7.66 17.35
C GLN A 5 18.33 -6.57 17.69
N LEU A 6 17.98 -5.31 17.42
CA LEU A 6 18.79 -4.14 17.75
C LEU A 6 18.55 -3.71 19.20
N GLU A 7 17.28 -3.65 19.58
CA GLU A 7 16.82 -3.31 20.92
C GLU A 7 15.55 -4.09 21.27
N LYS A 8 15.02 -3.90 22.47
CA LYS A 8 13.76 -4.54 22.87
C LYS A 8 12.66 -4.18 21.85
N HIS A 9 12.03 -5.20 21.27
CA HIS A 9 11.01 -5.08 20.21
C HIS A 9 11.46 -4.46 18.88
N MET A 10 12.75 -4.16 18.70
CA MET A 10 13.25 -3.50 17.48
C MET A 10 14.18 -4.42 16.71
N TRP A 11 13.84 -4.70 15.46
CA TRP A 11 14.57 -5.63 14.61
C TRP A 11 14.95 -5.01 13.26
N ALA A 12 16.11 -5.40 12.77
CA ALA A 12 16.58 -5.06 11.43
C ALA A 12 17.22 -6.26 10.73
N PHE A 13 17.06 -6.32 9.40
CA PHE A 13 17.87 -7.23 8.59
C PHE A 13 19.33 -6.79 8.60
N GLU A 14 20.25 -7.75 8.47
CA GLU A 14 21.66 -7.44 8.22
C GLU A 14 21.86 -6.95 6.79
N ALA A 15 22.65 -5.88 6.64
CA ALA A 15 23.08 -5.38 5.35
C ALA A 15 23.88 -6.45 4.58
N LEU A 16 23.67 -6.48 3.26
CA LEU A 16 24.61 -7.09 2.33
C LEU A 16 25.76 -6.08 2.16
N ILE A 17 27.01 -6.49 2.39
CA ILE A 17 28.18 -5.57 2.39
C ILE A 17 29.01 -5.79 1.10
N ASP A 18 28.36 -6.03 -0.02
CA ASP A 18 29.03 -6.31 -1.29
C ASP A 18 28.73 -5.20 -2.30
N LYS A 19 29.74 -4.37 -2.56
CA LYS A 19 29.61 -3.18 -3.42
C LYS A 19 29.30 -3.53 -4.88
N ASP A 20 29.75 -4.69 -5.35
CA ASP A 20 29.50 -5.10 -6.74
C ASP A 20 28.01 -5.46 -6.92
N ILE A 21 27.42 -6.12 -5.93
CA ILE A 21 25.98 -6.39 -5.88
C ILE A 21 25.18 -5.08 -5.91
N ASP A 22 25.54 -4.13 -5.04
CA ASP A 22 24.83 -2.85 -4.96
C ASP A 22 24.89 -2.09 -6.29
N GLN A 23 26.05 -2.06 -6.94
CA GLN A 23 26.21 -1.40 -8.24
C GLN A 23 25.40 -2.07 -9.35
N GLN A 24 25.43 -3.40 -9.45
CA GLN A 24 24.63 -4.14 -10.43
C GLN A 24 23.13 -3.93 -10.20
N PHE A 25 22.71 -3.89 -8.92
CA PHE A 25 21.32 -3.64 -8.58
C PHE A 25 20.89 -2.21 -8.92
N ASP A 26 21.68 -1.20 -8.57
CA ASP A 26 21.42 0.20 -8.91
C ASP A 26 21.31 0.42 -10.43
N GLU A 27 22.19 -0.21 -11.22
CA GLU A 27 22.11 -0.18 -12.69
C GLU A 27 20.78 -0.74 -13.20
N ALA A 28 20.31 -1.84 -12.61
CA ALA A 28 19.02 -2.42 -12.97
C ALA A 28 17.83 -1.49 -12.63
N LEU A 29 17.91 -0.74 -11.52
CA LEU A 29 16.91 0.25 -11.15
C LEU A 29 16.90 1.44 -12.10
N ASP A 30 18.08 1.89 -12.54
CA ASP A 30 18.21 2.96 -13.54
C ASP A 30 17.55 2.56 -14.85
N TYR A 31 17.80 1.34 -15.36
CA TYR A 31 17.10 0.84 -16.55
C TYR A 31 15.59 0.81 -16.37
N LEU A 32 15.11 0.34 -15.21
CA LEU A 32 13.67 0.31 -14.92
C LEU A 32 13.06 1.71 -14.90
N SER A 33 13.73 2.67 -14.26
CA SER A 33 13.26 4.07 -14.18
C SER A 33 13.14 4.73 -15.56
N GLN A 34 14.00 4.34 -16.49
CA GLN A 34 14.01 4.81 -17.88
C GLN A 34 13.02 4.03 -18.78
N GLY A 35 12.32 3.02 -18.24
CA GLY A 35 11.41 2.15 -19.01
C GLY A 35 12.11 1.06 -19.83
N SER A 36 13.42 0.86 -19.65
CA SER A 36 14.22 -0.16 -20.33
C SER A 36 14.04 -1.53 -19.66
N LEU A 37 12.81 -2.08 -19.76
CA LEU A 37 12.40 -3.30 -19.05
C LEU A 37 13.30 -4.51 -19.33
N LEU A 38 13.70 -4.73 -20.59
CA LEU A 38 14.56 -5.86 -20.98
C LEU A 38 15.96 -5.75 -20.37
N ALA A 39 16.57 -4.56 -20.38
CA ALA A 39 17.89 -4.34 -19.78
C ALA A 39 17.85 -4.55 -18.25
N SER A 40 16.80 -4.05 -17.60
CA SER A 40 16.56 -4.29 -16.17
C SER A 40 16.40 -5.78 -15.87
N GLU A 41 15.59 -6.50 -16.66
CA GLU A 41 15.40 -7.96 -16.51
C GLU A 41 16.70 -8.74 -16.65
N LEU A 42 17.50 -8.48 -17.69
CA LEU A 42 18.76 -9.18 -17.92
C LEU A 42 19.76 -8.93 -16.79
N THR A 43 19.81 -7.70 -16.28
CA THR A 43 20.69 -7.33 -15.17
C THR A 43 20.25 -8.01 -13.86
N LEU A 44 18.95 -7.97 -13.54
CA LEU A 44 18.40 -8.61 -12.34
C LEU A 44 18.52 -10.14 -12.37
N THR A 45 18.28 -10.76 -13.52
CA THR A 45 18.41 -12.22 -13.66
C THR A 45 19.84 -12.69 -13.52
N ARG A 46 20.82 -11.94 -14.07
CA ARG A 46 22.24 -12.18 -13.82
C ARG A 46 22.58 -12.05 -12.34
N LEU A 47 22.20 -10.95 -11.70
CA LEU A 47 22.43 -10.72 -10.28
C LEU A 47 21.85 -11.87 -9.43
N LEU A 48 20.63 -12.31 -9.73
CA LEU A 48 19.98 -13.40 -9.00
C LEU A 48 20.59 -14.79 -9.28
N SER A 49 21.28 -14.97 -10.40
CA SER A 49 22.04 -16.21 -10.66
C SER A 49 23.27 -16.33 -9.76
N GLU A 50 23.86 -15.19 -9.39
CA GLU A 50 25.02 -15.11 -8.49
C GLU A 50 24.58 -15.01 -7.01
N TYR A 51 23.50 -14.27 -6.76
CA TYR A 51 22.98 -13.94 -5.43
C TYR A 51 21.47 -14.22 -5.30
N PRO A 52 21.06 -15.51 -5.31
CA PRO A 52 19.64 -15.89 -5.31
C PRO A 52 18.87 -15.48 -4.05
N GLN A 53 19.56 -15.07 -2.98
CA GLN A 53 18.97 -14.62 -1.71
C GLN A 53 18.69 -13.10 -1.68
N HIS A 54 18.92 -12.39 -2.79
CA HIS A 54 18.73 -10.94 -2.86
C HIS A 54 17.25 -10.58 -2.97
N ILE A 55 16.61 -10.26 -1.84
CA ILE A 55 15.17 -9.97 -1.77
C ILE A 55 14.76 -8.84 -2.73
N ASP A 56 15.47 -7.70 -2.72
CA ASP A 56 15.00 -6.54 -3.48
C ASP A 56 15.15 -6.73 -5.00
N ALA A 57 16.14 -7.49 -5.47
CA ALA A 57 16.27 -7.88 -6.86
C ALA A 57 15.10 -8.76 -7.31
N TRP A 58 14.65 -9.71 -6.49
CA TRP A 58 13.43 -10.46 -6.76
C TRP A 58 12.19 -9.57 -6.80
N VAL A 59 12.08 -8.58 -5.89
CA VAL A 59 10.98 -7.60 -5.91
C VAL A 59 10.95 -6.82 -7.22
N HIS A 60 12.09 -6.25 -7.63
CA HIS A 60 12.17 -5.43 -8.83
C HIS A 60 12.03 -6.24 -10.11
N LEU A 61 12.49 -7.49 -10.12
CA LEU A 61 12.22 -8.42 -11.23
C LEU A 61 10.72 -8.69 -11.33
N GLY A 62 10.03 -8.87 -10.19
CA GLY A 62 8.58 -8.97 -10.13
C GLY A 62 7.86 -7.72 -10.68
N LEU A 63 8.40 -6.52 -10.45
CA LEU A 63 7.88 -5.27 -11.02
C LEU A 63 8.12 -5.19 -12.53
N VAL A 64 9.31 -5.56 -13.01
CA VAL A 64 9.61 -5.63 -14.46
C VAL A 64 8.63 -6.56 -15.17
N TYR A 65 8.38 -7.75 -14.60
CA TYR A 65 7.37 -8.68 -15.12
C TYR A 65 5.96 -8.09 -15.11
N LYS A 66 5.56 -7.41 -14.03
CA LYS A 66 4.27 -6.72 -13.94
C LYS A 66 4.12 -5.68 -15.04
N TYR A 67 5.11 -4.82 -15.25
CA TYR A 67 5.09 -3.79 -16.30
C TYR A 67 5.14 -4.38 -17.71
N SER A 68 5.72 -5.58 -17.86
CA SER A 68 5.71 -6.35 -19.11
C SER A 68 4.41 -7.14 -19.35
N GLY A 69 3.42 -7.08 -18.44
CA GLY A 69 2.18 -7.86 -18.53
C GLY A 69 2.31 -9.35 -18.16
N ARG A 70 3.48 -9.78 -17.69
CA ARG A 70 3.81 -11.16 -17.29
C ARG A 70 3.38 -11.43 -15.85
N LYS A 71 2.07 -11.60 -15.65
CA LYS A 71 1.46 -11.69 -14.31
C LYS A 71 1.98 -12.90 -13.50
N MET A 72 2.09 -14.07 -14.12
CA MET A 72 2.50 -15.28 -13.39
C MET A 72 3.96 -15.19 -12.93
N GLU A 73 4.84 -14.72 -13.81
CA GLU A 73 6.26 -14.51 -13.51
C GLU A 73 6.44 -13.44 -12.42
N SER A 74 5.65 -12.37 -12.49
CA SER A 74 5.59 -11.35 -11.44
C SER A 74 5.21 -11.96 -10.08
N TYR A 75 4.14 -12.75 -10.03
CA TYR A 75 3.72 -13.43 -8.81
C TYR A 75 4.82 -14.35 -8.25
N LEU A 76 5.45 -15.17 -9.10
CA LEU A 76 6.49 -16.10 -8.67
C LEU A 76 7.71 -15.37 -8.09
N ALA A 77 8.17 -14.29 -8.74
CA ALA A 77 9.28 -13.48 -8.25
C ALA A 77 8.96 -12.80 -6.92
N LEU A 78 7.78 -12.18 -6.78
CA LEU A 78 7.34 -11.54 -5.55
C LEU A 78 7.14 -12.54 -4.40
N ARG A 79 6.60 -13.72 -4.70
CA ARG A 79 6.45 -14.81 -3.73
C ARG A 79 7.81 -15.31 -3.26
N GLU A 80 8.79 -15.40 -4.15
CA GLU A 80 10.15 -15.81 -3.78
C GLU A 80 10.84 -14.76 -2.90
N ALA A 81 10.74 -13.48 -3.23
CA ALA A 81 11.22 -12.38 -2.38
C ALA A 81 10.65 -12.46 -0.95
N HIS A 82 9.33 -12.65 -0.85
CA HIS A 82 8.63 -12.79 0.42
C HIS A 82 9.07 -14.04 1.18
N ARG A 83 9.22 -15.19 0.49
CA ARG A 83 9.68 -16.46 1.09
C ARG A 83 11.07 -16.32 1.69
N ILE A 84 12.02 -15.71 0.95
CA ILE A 84 13.39 -15.50 1.41
C ILE A 84 13.41 -14.63 2.66
N GLY A 85 12.67 -13.51 2.65
CA GLY A 85 12.61 -12.61 3.81
C GLY A 85 11.96 -13.26 5.03
N LEU A 86 10.85 -13.99 4.86
CA LEU A 86 10.21 -14.72 5.96
C LEU A 86 11.12 -15.79 6.56
N ALA A 87 11.97 -16.43 5.75
CA ALA A 87 12.90 -17.45 6.23
C ALA A 87 13.99 -16.89 7.18
N ALA A 88 14.18 -15.57 7.23
CA ALA A 88 15.15 -14.93 8.12
C ALA A 88 14.61 -14.72 9.55
N PHE A 89 13.30 -14.84 9.77
CA PHE A 89 12.68 -14.63 11.08
C PHE A 89 12.95 -15.81 12.01
N SER A 90 13.37 -15.53 13.25
CA SER A 90 13.51 -16.52 14.31
C SER A 90 12.17 -16.80 14.99
N THR A 91 12.08 -17.91 15.72
CA THR A 91 10.92 -18.22 16.58
C THR A 91 10.74 -17.25 17.76
N THR A 92 11.74 -16.42 18.04
CA THR A 92 11.69 -15.40 19.09
C THR A 92 11.05 -14.08 18.63
N PHE A 93 10.89 -13.87 17.31
CA PHE A 93 10.21 -12.69 16.79
C PHE A 93 8.70 -12.75 17.07
N ASN A 94 8.17 -11.72 17.72
CA ASN A 94 6.76 -11.62 18.06
C ASN A 94 6.02 -10.66 17.12
N TRP A 95 5.23 -11.20 16.20
CA TRP A 95 4.46 -10.44 15.20
C TRP A 95 3.43 -9.43 15.75
N ASP A 96 3.11 -9.48 17.04
CA ASP A 96 2.18 -8.54 17.69
C ASP A 96 2.90 -7.48 18.53
N LYS A 97 4.21 -7.60 18.76
CA LYS A 97 4.98 -6.68 19.63
C LYS A 97 6.23 -6.12 18.97
N ASP A 98 6.88 -6.91 18.14
CA ASP A 98 8.15 -6.58 17.52
C ASP A 98 7.96 -5.80 16.22
N LEU A 99 8.91 -4.93 15.93
CA LEU A 99 8.85 -3.95 14.87
C LEU A 99 9.99 -4.16 13.87
N LEU A 100 9.65 -3.96 12.60
CA LEU A 100 10.55 -3.73 11.47
C LEU A 100 10.24 -2.34 10.92
N GLU A 101 10.90 -1.33 11.49
CA GLU A 101 10.69 0.03 11.04
C GLU A 101 11.28 0.27 9.66
N TRP A 102 10.53 1.02 8.85
CA TRP A 102 10.94 1.48 7.52
C TRP A 102 12.20 2.37 7.53
N GLY A 103 12.47 3.00 8.67
CA GLY A 103 13.65 3.85 8.89
C GLY A 103 14.97 3.10 8.70
N PHE A 104 15.01 1.81 9.06
CA PHE A 104 16.13 0.93 8.77
C PHE A 104 16.08 0.50 7.31
N ILE A 105 17.05 0.94 6.52
CA ILE A 105 17.08 0.70 5.07
C ILE A 105 17.09 -0.79 4.76
N GLU A 106 17.75 -1.57 5.61
CA GLU A 106 17.87 -3.03 5.53
C GLU A 106 16.52 -3.74 5.65
N ASN A 107 15.52 -3.14 6.29
CA ASN A 107 14.17 -3.69 6.37
C ASN A 107 13.37 -3.52 5.09
N ARG A 108 13.68 -2.50 4.29
CA ARG A 108 12.87 -2.10 3.13
C ARG A 108 12.72 -3.21 2.08
N PRO A 109 13.74 -4.01 1.73
CA PRO A 109 13.57 -5.12 0.80
C PRO A 109 12.43 -6.08 1.20
N PHE A 110 12.39 -6.50 2.47
CA PHE A 110 11.33 -7.40 2.93
C PHE A 110 9.97 -6.71 3.02
N LEU A 111 9.92 -5.48 3.51
CA LEU A 111 8.67 -4.70 3.57
C LEU A 111 8.10 -4.44 2.16
N ARG A 112 8.95 -4.16 1.17
CA ARG A 112 8.59 -4.07 -0.25
C ARG A 112 8.11 -5.40 -0.82
N ALA A 113 8.74 -6.52 -0.45
CA ALA A 113 8.30 -7.85 -0.86
C ALA A 113 6.89 -8.16 -0.35
N CYS A 114 6.62 -7.94 0.94
CA CYS A 114 5.29 -8.06 1.52
C CYS A 114 4.25 -7.20 0.78
N PHE A 115 4.54 -5.91 0.63
CA PHE A 115 3.61 -4.96 0.02
C PHE A 115 3.29 -5.30 -1.44
N ASN A 116 4.31 -5.58 -2.26
CA ASN A 116 4.10 -5.87 -3.67
C ASN A 116 3.43 -7.23 -3.91
N LEU A 117 3.75 -8.25 -3.10
CA LEU A 117 3.04 -9.52 -3.15
C LEU A 117 1.56 -9.33 -2.80
N ALA A 118 1.26 -8.61 -1.71
CA ALA A 118 -0.10 -8.34 -1.30
C ALA A 118 -0.88 -7.53 -2.35
N LEU A 119 -0.25 -6.52 -2.98
CA LEU A 119 -0.83 -5.81 -4.12
C LEU A 119 -1.15 -6.74 -5.29
N HIS A 120 -0.27 -7.68 -5.61
CA HIS A 120 -0.49 -8.64 -6.68
C HIS A 120 -1.70 -9.56 -6.39
N LEU A 121 -1.90 -9.92 -5.13
CA LEU A 121 -2.97 -10.81 -4.69
C LEU A 121 -4.33 -10.13 -4.48
N ALA A 122 -4.35 -8.82 -4.25
CA ALA A 122 -5.54 -8.08 -3.80
C ALA A 122 -6.76 -8.20 -4.74
N ASP A 123 -6.53 -8.20 -6.05
CA ASP A 123 -7.59 -8.29 -7.08
C ASP A 123 -7.80 -9.72 -7.63
N THR A 124 -7.38 -10.72 -6.86
CA THR A 124 -7.48 -12.15 -7.22
C THR A 124 -8.36 -12.89 -6.22
N PRO A 125 -8.73 -14.17 -6.48
CA PRO A 125 -9.37 -15.01 -5.47
C PRO A 125 -8.59 -15.14 -4.15
N MET A 126 -7.30 -14.76 -4.13
CA MET A 126 -6.42 -14.75 -2.97
C MET A 126 -6.45 -13.42 -2.18
N ALA A 127 -7.46 -12.56 -2.38
CA ALA A 127 -7.60 -11.28 -1.66
C ALA A 127 -7.55 -11.39 -0.12
N VAL A 128 -7.97 -12.52 0.45
CA VAL A 128 -7.86 -12.78 1.90
C VAL A 128 -6.40 -12.89 2.35
N GLU A 129 -5.54 -13.50 1.53
CA GLU A 129 -4.10 -13.59 1.80
C GLU A 129 -3.44 -12.21 1.70
N ALA A 130 -3.81 -11.41 0.70
CA ALA A 130 -3.36 -10.02 0.57
C ALA A 130 -3.67 -9.21 1.84
N GLU A 131 -4.90 -9.30 2.34
CA GLU A 131 -5.35 -8.64 3.56
C GLU A 131 -4.53 -9.07 4.78
N GLN A 132 -4.23 -10.37 4.91
CA GLN A 132 -3.38 -10.88 5.99
C GLN A 132 -1.95 -10.33 5.93
N ILE A 133 -1.36 -10.27 4.73
CA ILE A 133 -0.02 -9.71 4.53
C ILE A 133 -0.01 -8.23 4.86
N PHE A 134 -0.94 -7.44 4.34
CA PHE A 134 -1.05 -6.00 4.68
C PHE A 134 -1.28 -5.78 6.18
N THR A 135 -2.13 -6.59 6.82
CA THR A 135 -2.37 -6.49 8.26
C THR A 135 -1.10 -6.76 9.07
N ARG A 136 -0.29 -7.76 8.68
CA ARG A 136 1.03 -8.00 9.30
C ARG A 136 1.99 -6.85 9.05
N LEU A 137 2.02 -6.33 7.82
CA LEU A 137 2.90 -5.24 7.42
C LEU A 137 2.69 -4.00 8.30
N VAL A 138 1.43 -3.56 8.48
CA VAL A 138 1.13 -2.40 9.34
C VAL A 138 1.32 -2.70 10.84
N LYS A 139 1.34 -3.96 11.27
CA LYS A 139 1.68 -4.33 12.66
C LYS A 139 3.17 -4.13 12.94
N ILE A 140 4.03 -4.67 12.07
CA ILE A 140 5.48 -4.62 12.27
C ILE A 140 6.08 -3.27 11.83
N SER A 141 5.44 -2.56 10.89
CA SER A 141 5.89 -1.25 10.40
C SER A 141 4.76 -0.22 10.55
N PRO A 142 4.46 0.22 11.79
CA PRO A 142 3.25 0.99 12.09
C PRO A 142 3.18 2.34 11.39
N ASN A 143 4.33 2.98 11.11
CA ASN A 143 4.38 4.23 10.35
C ASN A 143 3.89 4.06 8.89
N ASP A 144 3.88 2.82 8.38
CA ASP A 144 3.31 2.43 7.10
C ASP A 144 3.66 3.39 5.95
N ASN A 145 4.96 3.62 5.75
CA ASN A 145 5.46 4.52 4.70
C ASN A 145 5.02 4.11 3.28
N GLN A 146 4.55 2.87 3.10
CA GLN A 146 4.11 2.33 1.83
C GLN A 146 2.61 2.54 1.57
N GLY A 147 1.83 2.91 2.59
CA GLY A 147 0.40 3.19 2.45
C GLY A 147 -0.50 1.95 2.46
N ALA A 148 -0.09 0.84 3.07
CA ALA A 148 -0.91 -0.35 3.21
C ALA A 148 -2.21 -0.10 4.01
N ARG A 149 -2.20 0.87 4.92
CA ARG A 149 -3.39 1.27 5.70
C ARG A 149 -4.54 1.75 4.81
N TYR A 150 -4.25 2.40 3.68
CA TYR A 150 -5.29 2.86 2.75
C TYR A 150 -5.93 1.68 2.01
N LEU A 151 -5.12 0.68 1.64
CA LEU A 151 -5.58 -0.56 1.02
C LEU A 151 -6.44 -1.39 2.00
N LEU A 152 -6.01 -1.48 3.27
CA LEU A 152 -6.78 -2.12 4.34
C LEU A 152 -8.10 -1.37 4.59
N LEU A 153 -8.08 -0.03 4.65
CA LEU A 153 -9.30 0.77 4.82
C LEU A 153 -10.32 0.47 3.73
N LYS A 154 -9.90 0.56 2.46
CA LYS A 154 -10.75 0.22 1.31
C LYS A 154 -11.29 -1.20 1.43
N ARG A 155 -10.43 -2.18 1.70
CA ARG A 155 -10.84 -3.58 1.83
C ARG A 155 -11.85 -3.82 2.96
N PHE A 156 -11.67 -3.17 4.10
CA PHE A 156 -12.58 -3.31 5.24
C PHE A 156 -13.92 -2.61 5.00
N LEU A 157 -13.93 -1.52 4.24
CA LEU A 157 -15.17 -0.89 3.76
C LEU A 157 -15.91 -1.80 2.77
N GLU A 158 -15.21 -2.40 1.79
CA GLU A 158 -15.80 -3.34 0.82
C GLU A 158 -16.45 -4.55 1.51
N THR A 159 -15.78 -5.09 2.53
CA THR A 159 -16.26 -6.27 3.27
C THR A 159 -17.22 -5.93 4.40
N GLY A 160 -17.44 -4.64 4.70
CA GLY A 160 -18.28 -4.18 5.80
C GLY A 160 -17.78 -4.62 7.19
N ASN A 161 -16.48 -4.90 7.34
CA ASN A 161 -15.93 -5.43 8.59
C ASN A 161 -15.74 -4.32 9.64
N LYS A 162 -16.80 -4.04 10.40
CA LYS A 162 -16.85 -2.97 11.41
C LYS A 162 -15.74 -3.06 12.48
N LEU A 163 -15.40 -4.28 12.92
CA LEU A 163 -14.35 -4.48 13.92
C LEU A 163 -12.97 -4.10 13.38
N LYS A 164 -12.67 -4.46 12.13
CA LYS A 164 -11.41 -4.10 11.49
C LYS A 164 -11.32 -2.62 11.13
N LEU A 165 -12.44 -1.99 10.76
CA LEU A 165 -12.52 -0.53 10.60
C LEU A 165 -12.23 0.20 11.91
N GLN A 166 -12.83 -0.25 13.02
CA GLN A 166 -12.59 0.32 14.35
C GLN A 166 -11.13 0.12 14.80
N TRP A 167 -10.54 -1.04 14.52
CA TRP A 167 -9.13 -1.29 14.78
C TRP A 167 -8.22 -0.34 14.00
N LEU A 168 -8.52 -0.09 12.72
CA LEU A 168 -7.72 0.80 11.88
C LEU A 168 -7.84 2.28 12.33
N ASP A 169 -9.05 2.74 12.68
CA ASP A 169 -9.31 4.07 13.23
C ASP A 169 -8.55 4.30 14.55
N THR A 170 -8.49 3.27 15.41
CA THR A 170 -7.71 3.30 16.66
C THR A 170 -6.21 3.35 16.41
N LYS A 171 -5.74 2.69 15.34
CA LYS A 171 -4.31 2.59 15.02
C LYS A 171 -3.78 3.85 14.34
N TYR A 172 -4.61 4.56 13.59
CA TYR A 172 -4.23 5.75 12.81
C TYR A 172 -5.13 6.96 13.14
N PRO A 173 -5.22 7.41 14.41
CA PRO A 173 -6.12 8.50 14.79
C PRO A 173 -5.72 9.84 14.13
N GLU A 174 -4.42 10.02 13.88
CA GLU A 174 -3.84 11.25 13.32
C GLU A 174 -3.75 11.24 11.78
N ASP A 175 -4.24 10.21 11.10
CA ASP A 175 -4.26 10.20 9.63
C ASP A 175 -5.43 11.04 9.13
N HIS A 176 -5.09 12.26 8.69
CA HIS A 176 -6.03 13.23 8.12
C HIS A 176 -5.98 13.25 6.59
N SER A 177 -5.64 12.14 5.95
CA SER A 177 -5.77 11.96 4.50
C SER A 177 -7.25 11.97 4.07
N PRO A 178 -7.56 12.26 2.78
CA PRO A 178 -8.93 12.16 2.29
C PRO A 178 -9.49 10.73 2.43
N GLU A 179 -8.66 9.70 2.28
CA GLU A 179 -9.03 8.30 2.49
C GLU A 179 -9.63 8.06 3.87
N PHE A 180 -8.94 8.51 4.94
CA PHE A 180 -9.43 8.32 6.31
C PHE A 180 -10.58 9.25 6.66
N LEU A 181 -10.54 10.53 6.27
CA LEU A 181 -11.60 11.48 6.61
C LEU A 181 -12.94 11.09 5.96
N TYR A 182 -12.95 10.77 4.67
CA TYR A 182 -14.16 10.28 4.02
C TYR A 182 -14.48 8.82 4.40
N GLY A 183 -13.48 8.01 4.72
CA GLY A 183 -13.66 6.67 5.29
C GLY A 183 -14.44 6.68 6.61
N LYS A 184 -14.19 7.65 7.49
CA LYS A 184 -14.95 7.87 8.73
C LYS A 184 -16.43 8.15 8.45
N VAL A 185 -16.74 8.88 7.37
CA VAL A 185 -18.14 9.12 6.93
C VAL A 185 -18.79 7.81 6.53
N LEU A 186 -18.15 7.03 5.65
CA LEU A 186 -18.67 5.74 5.19
C LEU A 186 -18.87 4.77 6.36
N PHE A 187 -17.91 4.73 7.30
CA PHE A 187 -18.01 3.87 8.47
C PHE A 187 -19.16 4.28 9.43
N ALA A 188 -19.41 5.58 9.60
CA ALA A 188 -20.55 6.07 10.37
C ALA A 188 -21.89 5.70 9.70
N LEU A 189 -21.99 5.86 8.38
CA LEU A 189 -23.16 5.44 7.59
C LEU A 189 -23.43 3.94 7.70
N MET A 190 -22.38 3.10 7.67
CA MET A 190 -22.51 1.64 7.90
C MET A 190 -23.03 1.28 9.30
N GLN A 191 -22.81 2.17 10.28
CA GLN A 191 -23.32 2.05 11.64
C GLN A 191 -24.71 2.66 11.82
N GLN A 192 -25.26 3.30 10.77
CA GLN A 192 -26.52 4.05 10.82
C GLN A 192 -26.47 5.21 11.82
N ASP A 193 -25.26 5.72 12.12
CA ASP A 193 -25.04 6.86 13.01
C ASP A 193 -24.99 8.14 12.17
N MET A 194 -26.16 8.74 11.97
CA MET A 194 -26.32 9.90 11.10
C MET A 194 -25.67 11.17 11.65
N ASP A 195 -25.62 11.33 12.97
CA ASP A 195 -25.03 12.50 13.61
C ASP A 195 -23.50 12.45 13.46
N ARG A 196 -22.90 11.27 13.72
CA ARG A 196 -21.47 11.06 13.47
C ARG A 196 -21.12 11.19 11.99
N ALA A 197 -21.96 10.68 11.08
CA ALA A 197 -21.74 10.82 9.65
C ALA A 197 -21.72 12.29 9.20
N LYS A 198 -22.66 13.11 9.68
CA LYS A 198 -22.71 14.56 9.39
C LYS A 198 -21.49 15.29 9.94
N ALA A 199 -21.11 15.00 11.18
CA ALA A 199 -19.93 15.61 11.80
C ALA A 199 -18.64 15.26 11.02
N ALA A 200 -18.42 13.98 10.74
CA ALA A 200 -17.26 13.52 9.97
C ALA A 200 -17.26 14.10 8.55
N PHE A 201 -18.43 14.23 7.91
CA PHE A 201 -18.51 14.80 6.56
C PHE A 201 -18.22 16.30 6.56
N SER A 202 -18.66 17.03 7.58
CA SER A 202 -18.31 18.44 7.76
C SER A 202 -16.79 18.65 7.83
N GLU A 203 -16.12 17.83 8.64
CA GLU A 203 -14.65 17.82 8.77
C GLU A 203 -13.96 17.46 7.45
N ALA A 204 -14.36 16.34 6.82
CA ALA A 204 -13.79 15.88 5.56
C ALA A 204 -13.95 16.91 4.43
N LYS A 205 -15.13 17.54 4.34
CA LYS A 205 -15.43 18.59 3.36
C LYS A 205 -14.63 19.87 3.63
N ALA A 206 -14.40 20.23 4.89
CA ALA A 206 -13.59 21.39 5.24
C ALA A 206 -12.11 21.17 4.86
N ALA A 207 -11.58 19.96 5.10
CA ALA A 207 -10.19 19.63 4.78
C ALA A 207 -9.94 19.41 3.27
N PHE A 208 -10.83 18.67 2.59
CA PHE A 208 -10.68 18.32 1.17
C PHE A 208 -11.95 18.61 0.36
N PRO A 209 -12.34 19.89 0.21
CA PRO A 209 -13.58 20.26 -0.48
C PRO A 209 -13.60 19.80 -1.95
N LEU A 210 -12.44 19.66 -2.60
CA LEU A 210 -12.37 19.18 -3.97
C LEU A 210 -12.74 17.69 -4.09
N VAL A 211 -12.54 16.88 -3.05
CA VAL A 211 -13.00 15.48 -3.04
C VAL A 211 -14.53 15.42 -3.08
N ALA A 212 -15.23 16.14 -2.20
CA ALA A 212 -16.69 16.21 -2.24
C ALA A 212 -17.22 16.73 -3.59
N ARG A 213 -16.54 17.73 -4.18
CA ARG A 213 -16.90 18.23 -5.52
C ARG A 213 -16.65 17.20 -6.61
N GLU A 214 -15.61 16.39 -6.50
CA GLU A 214 -15.32 15.31 -7.45
C GLU A 214 -16.39 14.23 -7.37
N LEU A 215 -16.72 13.75 -6.17
CA LEU A 215 -17.71 12.69 -5.93
C LEU A 215 -19.12 13.02 -6.45
N LYS A 216 -19.50 14.29 -6.50
CA LYS A 216 -20.81 14.73 -7.06
C LYS A 216 -20.91 14.61 -8.58
N LYS A 217 -19.79 14.53 -9.29
CA LYS A 217 -19.84 14.56 -10.75
C LYS A 217 -20.45 13.26 -11.26
N LYS A 218 -21.13 13.35 -12.41
CA LYS A 218 -21.53 12.16 -13.18
C LYS A 218 -20.40 11.59 -14.03
N ARG A 219 -19.36 12.40 -14.28
CA ARG A 219 -18.19 12.07 -15.10
C ARG A 219 -16.96 12.66 -14.45
N HIS A 220 -15.90 11.88 -14.41
CA HIS A 220 -14.66 12.22 -13.71
C HIS A 220 -13.50 12.19 -14.71
N PRO A 221 -13.37 13.22 -15.57
CA PRO A 221 -12.26 13.27 -16.51
C PRO A 221 -10.94 13.37 -15.77
N ARG A 222 -9.92 12.65 -16.25
CA ARG A 222 -8.55 12.76 -15.75
C ARG A 222 -8.10 14.24 -15.78
N PRO A 223 -7.61 14.80 -14.66
CA PRO A 223 -7.15 16.19 -14.61
C PRO A 223 -6.02 16.46 -15.61
N ALA A 224 -6.00 17.67 -16.17
CA ALA A 224 -4.92 18.11 -17.05
C ALA A 224 -3.59 18.11 -16.27
N GLY A 225 -2.54 17.55 -16.88
CA GLY A 225 -1.22 17.43 -16.25
C GLY A 225 -1.12 16.35 -15.17
N PHE A 226 -2.13 15.47 -15.01
CA PHE A 226 -2.10 14.42 -13.99
C PHE A 226 -0.89 13.49 -14.16
N ASN A 227 -0.04 13.47 -13.13
CA ASN A 227 1.10 12.59 -12.98
C ASN A 227 0.95 11.80 -11.68
N GLU A 228 0.88 10.48 -11.77
CA GLU A 228 0.67 9.60 -10.61
C GLU A 228 1.79 9.70 -9.57
N GLY A 229 3.01 10.10 -9.98
CA GLY A 229 4.14 10.30 -9.07
C GLY A 229 4.11 11.63 -8.31
N TYR A 230 3.24 12.58 -8.71
CA TYR A 230 3.20 13.93 -8.15
C TYR A 230 1.75 14.36 -7.93
N ILE A 231 1.24 14.10 -6.73
CA ILE A 231 -0.12 14.47 -6.31
C ILE A 231 -0.07 15.74 -5.46
N THR A 232 -0.84 16.74 -5.85
CA THR A 232 -0.99 18.01 -5.13
C THR A 232 -1.92 17.83 -3.94
N VAL A 233 -1.42 18.10 -2.72
CA VAL A 233 -2.25 18.04 -1.50
C VAL A 233 -3.40 19.05 -1.61
N GLY A 234 -4.63 18.56 -1.43
CA GLY A 234 -5.86 19.33 -1.59
C GLY A 234 -6.24 19.64 -3.03
N GLY A 235 -5.48 19.16 -4.02
CA GLY A 235 -5.65 19.45 -5.45
C GLY A 235 -6.72 18.63 -6.16
N LYS A 236 -6.97 18.96 -7.44
CA LYS A 236 -7.92 18.25 -8.30
C LYS A 236 -7.44 16.83 -8.65
N ASP A 237 -6.13 16.66 -8.76
CA ASP A 237 -5.43 15.39 -8.92
C ASP A 237 -5.66 14.48 -7.71
N GLN A 238 -5.50 14.98 -6.48
CA GLN A 238 -5.80 14.19 -5.28
C GLN A 238 -7.28 13.81 -5.21
N ALA A 239 -8.18 14.74 -5.50
CA ALA A 239 -9.61 14.47 -5.54
C ALA A 239 -9.99 13.39 -6.58
N PHE A 240 -9.36 13.44 -7.76
CA PHE A 240 -9.52 12.43 -8.80
C PHE A 240 -8.97 11.06 -8.37
N VAL A 241 -7.81 11.00 -7.73
CA VAL A 241 -7.25 9.74 -7.19
C VAL A 241 -8.17 9.16 -6.13
N TYR A 242 -8.64 9.96 -5.18
CA TYR A 242 -9.61 9.50 -4.18
C TYR A 242 -10.85 8.93 -4.85
N TRP A 243 -11.44 9.63 -5.82
CA TRP A 243 -12.60 9.12 -6.56
C TRP A 243 -12.29 7.81 -7.30
N ARG A 244 -11.13 7.70 -7.93
CA ARG A 244 -10.73 6.46 -8.64
C ARG A 244 -10.67 5.27 -7.69
N GLU A 245 -10.15 5.47 -6.48
CA GLU A 245 -9.94 4.38 -5.52
C GLU A 245 -11.16 4.08 -4.65
N PHE A 246 -11.92 5.09 -4.23
CA PHE A 246 -13.02 4.99 -3.27
C PHE A 246 -14.40 5.39 -3.85
N GLY A 247 -14.47 5.88 -5.09
CA GLY A 247 -15.71 6.36 -5.70
C GLY A 247 -16.81 5.31 -5.80
N ASP A 248 -16.43 4.02 -5.81
CA ASP A 248 -17.37 2.91 -5.79
C ASP A 248 -18.28 2.88 -4.56
N PHE A 249 -17.81 3.39 -3.41
CA PHE A 249 -18.63 3.56 -2.21
C PHE A 249 -19.62 4.72 -2.30
N TRP A 250 -19.43 5.62 -3.27
CA TRP A 250 -20.22 6.83 -3.48
C TRP A 250 -20.96 6.79 -4.82
N LYS A 251 -21.22 5.59 -5.37
CA LYS A 251 -21.96 5.42 -6.63
C LYS A 251 -23.30 6.15 -6.59
N ILE A 252 -23.68 6.71 -7.73
CA ILE A 252 -24.97 7.40 -7.94
C ILE A 252 -26.11 6.50 -7.43
N ASP A 253 -27.08 7.11 -6.76
CA ASP A 253 -28.24 6.48 -6.12
C ASP A 253 -27.92 5.55 -4.93
N SER A 254 -26.66 5.47 -4.50
CA SER A 254 -26.30 4.76 -3.26
C SER A 254 -26.66 5.59 -2.02
N PRO A 255 -26.91 4.98 -0.84
CA PRO A 255 -27.18 5.72 0.39
C PRO A 255 -26.09 6.75 0.74
N ALA A 256 -24.82 6.45 0.47
CA ALA A 256 -23.72 7.37 0.69
C ALA A 256 -23.73 8.55 -0.29
N TYR A 257 -24.16 8.33 -1.54
CA TYR A 257 -24.31 9.39 -2.52
C TYR A 257 -25.50 10.30 -2.20
N GLU A 258 -26.65 9.75 -1.82
CA GLU A 258 -27.79 10.55 -1.35
C GLU A 258 -27.41 11.38 -0.11
N PHE A 259 -26.68 10.78 0.82
CA PHE A 259 -26.12 11.51 1.96
C PHE A 259 -25.18 12.64 1.51
N LEU A 260 -24.27 12.38 0.56
CA LEU A 260 -23.37 13.40 0.00
C LEU A 260 -24.16 14.58 -0.58
N LEU A 261 -25.20 14.31 -1.38
CA LEU A 261 -26.02 15.36 -2.00
C LEU A 261 -26.80 16.19 -0.99
N ALA A 262 -27.31 15.57 0.08
CA ALA A 262 -28.07 16.24 1.12
C ALA A 262 -27.23 17.15 2.02
N ASN A 263 -25.90 16.99 2.06
CA ASN A 263 -25.02 17.67 3.02
C ASN A 263 -23.91 18.54 2.37
N ILE A 264 -23.83 18.58 1.04
CA ILE A 264 -22.80 19.37 0.34
C ILE A 264 -23.05 20.88 0.36
#